data_AF-A0A947AAF1-F1
#
_entry.id   AF-A0A947AAF1-F1
#
_cell.length_a   1.000
_cell.length_b   1.000
_cell.length_c   1.000
_cell.angle_alpha   90.00
_cell.angle_beta   90.00
_cell.angle_gamma   90.00
#
_symmetry.space_group_name_H-M   'P 1'
#
loop_
_entity.id
_entity.type
_entity.pdbx_description
1 polymer ?
#
loop_
_entity_poly.entity_id
_entity_poly.type
_entity_poly.pdbx_seq_one_letter_code
_entity_poly.pdbx_strand_id
1 'polypeptide(L)'
;MRSKWVDFESPLANSIKAFVSYKRSLGKKFFNEEKNLRLLDHYLVEQKIIHINNITPDIIDSFLTSRPRKRARSYNDLVGLLDRFFNWLVVQEIITKSPLKTKRRRDTDKQIPYIFDTTQARRLFEAASCLADSSSALKICEPPVVFSEAFHKKPLWRDDENLLNWLNTL
;
A
#
# COMPACT_ATOMS: atom_id res chain seq x y z
N MET A 1 14.98 0.90 3.59
CA MET A 1 15.52 -0.41 3.15
C MET A 1 15.17 -0.61 1.68
N ARG A 2 16.16 -0.66 0.79
CA ARG A 2 15.93 -1.06 -0.60
C ARG A 2 15.48 -2.53 -0.59
N SER A 3 14.38 -2.81 -1.28
CA SER A 3 13.88 -4.17 -1.47
C SER A 3 15.02 -5.06 -1.99
N LYS A 4 15.32 -6.16 -1.28
CA LYS A 4 16.30 -7.18 -1.71
C LYS A 4 15.87 -7.90 -3.01
N TRP A 5 14.64 -7.65 -3.46
CA TRP A 5 14.00 -8.24 -4.63
C TRP A 5 14.20 -7.32 -5.82
N VAL A 6 15.15 -7.67 -6.69
CA VAL A 6 15.56 -6.85 -7.83
C VAL A 6 14.55 -6.98 -8.97
N ASP A 7 13.99 -8.18 -9.20
CA ASP A 7 13.11 -8.44 -10.34
C ASP A 7 11.98 -9.44 -10.04
N PHE A 8 11.15 -9.69 -11.05
CA PHE A 8 10.11 -10.71 -11.06
C PHE A 8 10.58 -11.87 -11.95
N GLU A 9 10.35 -13.11 -11.53
CA GLU A 9 10.93 -14.31 -12.14
C GLU A 9 9.87 -15.36 -12.54
N SER A 10 8.65 -15.26 -12.03
CA SER A 10 7.60 -16.25 -12.32
C SER A 10 7.03 -16.10 -13.74
N PRO A 11 6.17 -17.04 -14.21
CA PRO A 11 5.45 -16.90 -15.46
C PRO A 11 4.54 -15.66 -15.52
N LEU A 12 4.24 -15.05 -14.37
CA LEU A 12 3.49 -13.80 -14.26
C LEU A 12 4.38 -12.55 -14.31
N ALA A 13 5.70 -12.68 -14.35
CA ALA A 13 6.63 -11.56 -14.20
C ALA A 13 6.32 -10.39 -15.15
N ASN A 14 6.20 -10.69 -16.44
CA ASN A 14 5.88 -9.68 -17.47
C ASN A 14 4.49 -9.06 -17.23
N SER A 15 3.51 -9.90 -16.89
CA SER A 15 2.15 -9.48 -16.59
C SER A 15 2.06 -8.58 -15.36
N ILE A 16 2.83 -8.88 -14.31
CA ILE A 16 2.92 -8.06 -13.10
C ILE A 16 3.57 -6.71 -13.43
N LYS A 17 4.70 -6.72 -14.17
CA LYS A 17 5.36 -5.49 -14.63
C LYS A 17 4.39 -4.61 -15.43
N ALA A 18 3.68 -5.19 -16.40
CA ALA A 18 2.70 -4.48 -17.21
C ALA A 18 1.52 -3.92 -16.38
N PHE A 19 0.98 -4.71 -15.45
CA PHE A 19 -0.09 -4.26 -14.57
C PHE A 19 0.33 -3.10 -13.66
N VAL A 20 1.53 -3.19 -13.06
CA VAL A 20 2.07 -2.13 -12.19
C VAL A 20 2.30 -0.85 -13.00
N SER A 21 2.90 -0.95 -14.18
CA SER A 21 3.10 0.19 -15.08
C SER A 21 1.76 0.83 -15.48
N TYR A 22 0.76 0.02 -15.84
CA TYR A 22 -0.59 0.49 -16.14
C TYR A 22 -1.24 1.21 -14.94
N LYS A 23 -1.12 0.67 -13.73
CA LYS A 23 -1.67 1.35 -12.54
C LYS A 23 -0.94 2.65 -12.21
N ARG A 24 0.36 2.73 -12.49
CA ARG A 24 1.17 3.94 -12.29
C ARG A 24 0.89 5.02 -13.32
N SER A 25 0.63 4.67 -14.58
CA SER A 25 0.22 5.67 -15.59
C SER A 25 -1.12 6.33 -15.25
N LEU A 26 -1.97 5.68 -14.46
CA LEU A 26 -3.19 6.26 -13.88
C LEU A 26 -2.94 7.14 -12.64
N GLY A 27 -1.69 7.48 -12.33
CA GLY A 27 -1.33 8.33 -11.18
C GLY A 27 -1.30 7.62 -9.83
N LYS A 28 -1.43 6.29 -9.78
CA LYS A 28 -1.37 5.53 -8.51
C LYS A 28 0.08 5.18 -8.16
N LYS A 29 0.50 5.48 -6.91
CA LYS A 29 1.83 5.11 -6.40
C LYS A 29 2.09 3.59 -6.42
N PHE A 30 1.10 2.81 -5.98
CA PHE A 30 1.05 1.34 -6.07
C PHE A 30 2.17 0.56 -5.36
N PHE A 31 2.81 1.14 -4.34
CA PHE A 31 3.98 0.54 -3.67
C PHE A 31 3.65 -0.70 -2.83
N ASN A 32 2.54 -0.68 -2.09
CA ASN A 32 2.19 -1.78 -1.20
C ASN A 32 1.63 -2.97 -1.99
N GLU A 33 0.89 -2.66 -3.04
CA GLU A 33 0.35 -3.62 -3.98
C GLU A 33 1.45 -4.33 -4.75
N GLU A 34 2.44 -3.59 -5.26
CA GLU A 34 3.60 -4.19 -5.93
C GLU A 34 4.35 -5.16 -4.99
N LYS A 35 4.54 -4.81 -3.71
CA LYS A 35 5.16 -5.72 -2.73
C LYS A 35 4.37 -7.02 -2.58
N ASN A 36 3.04 -6.96 -2.53
CA ASN A 36 2.19 -8.14 -2.45
C ASN A 36 2.25 -8.98 -3.75
N LEU A 37 2.41 -8.36 -4.91
CA LEU A 37 2.57 -9.07 -6.19
C LEU A 37 3.96 -9.73 -6.30
N ARG A 38 5.02 -9.09 -5.80
CA ARG A 38 6.36 -9.72 -5.67
C ARG A 38 6.31 -10.96 -4.78
N LEU A 39 5.55 -10.83 -3.69
CA LEU A 39 5.30 -11.91 -2.76
C LEU A 39 4.59 -13.11 -3.42
N LEU A 40 3.67 -12.88 -4.36
CA LEU A 40 3.04 -13.91 -5.17
C LEU A 40 4.03 -14.51 -6.18
N ASP A 41 4.75 -13.66 -6.90
CA ASP A 41 5.74 -14.06 -7.90
C ASP A 41 6.76 -15.05 -7.31
N HIS A 42 7.35 -14.71 -6.16
CA HIS A 42 8.31 -15.57 -5.49
C HIS A 42 7.69 -16.91 -5.05
N TYR A 43 6.44 -16.88 -4.56
CA TYR A 43 5.75 -18.11 -4.19
C TYR A 43 5.54 -19.05 -5.39
N LEU A 44 5.22 -18.50 -6.58
CA LEU A 44 5.07 -19.32 -7.79
C LEU A 44 6.40 -19.94 -8.23
N VAL A 45 7.52 -19.22 -8.05
CA VAL A 45 8.87 -19.76 -8.29
C VAL A 45 9.18 -20.89 -7.31
N GLU A 46 8.88 -20.72 -6.02
CA GLU A 46 9.05 -21.77 -4.99
C GLU A 46 8.22 -23.02 -5.30
N GLN A 47 7.00 -22.85 -5.81
CA GLN A 47 6.12 -23.94 -6.27
C GLN A 47 6.52 -24.51 -7.65
N LYS A 48 7.61 -24.03 -8.26
CA LYS A 48 8.14 -24.47 -9.57
C LYS A 48 7.11 -24.38 -10.69
N ILE A 49 6.27 -23.36 -10.68
CA ILE A 49 5.29 -23.13 -11.74
C ILE A 49 5.97 -22.51 -12.95
N ILE A 50 5.94 -23.21 -14.09
CA ILE A 50 6.64 -22.80 -15.32
C ILE A 50 5.68 -22.13 -16.31
N HIS A 51 4.40 -22.52 -16.32
CA HIS A 51 3.41 -22.01 -17.26
C HIS A 51 2.27 -21.30 -16.53
N ILE A 52 1.79 -20.21 -17.14
CA ILE A 52 0.67 -19.43 -16.60
C ILE A 52 -0.62 -20.24 -16.46
N ASN A 53 -0.85 -21.20 -17.36
CA ASN A 53 -2.01 -22.09 -17.32
C ASN A 53 -1.97 -23.10 -16.17
N ASN A 54 -0.80 -23.31 -15.56
CA ASN A 54 -0.66 -24.20 -14.41
C ASN A 54 -1.04 -23.49 -13.10
N ILE A 55 -1.39 -22.20 -13.13
CA ILE A 55 -1.85 -21.45 -11.97
C ILE A 55 -3.30 -21.82 -11.69
N THR A 56 -3.47 -22.89 -10.92
CA THR A 56 -4.79 -23.37 -10.49
C THR A 56 -5.30 -22.58 -9.29
N PRO A 57 -6.63 -22.61 -9.04
CA PRO A 57 -7.21 -22.06 -7.81
C PRO A 57 -6.55 -22.58 -6.53
N ASP A 58 -6.16 -23.85 -6.50
CA ASP A 58 -5.58 -24.48 -5.32
C ASP A 58 -4.19 -23.91 -4.97
N ILE A 59 -3.40 -23.51 -5.97
CA ILE A 59 -2.13 -22.82 -5.76
C ILE A 59 -2.35 -21.44 -5.15
N ILE A 60 -3.38 -20.72 -5.63
CA ILE A 60 -3.72 -19.39 -5.09
C ILE A 60 -4.27 -19.49 -3.67
N ASP A 61 -5.09 -20.49 -3.39
CA ASP A 61 -5.61 -20.72 -2.05
C ASP A 61 -4.48 -21.16 -1.10
N SER A 62 -3.54 -21.99 -1.57
CA SER A 62 -2.31 -22.36 -0.83
C SER A 62 -1.40 -21.16 -0.56
N PHE A 63 -1.29 -20.24 -1.52
CA PHE A 63 -0.59 -18.97 -1.32
C PHE A 63 -1.23 -18.16 -0.18
N LEU A 64 -2.57 -18.05 -0.18
CA LEU A 64 -3.30 -17.29 0.83
C LEU A 64 -3.24 -17.94 2.22
N THR A 65 -3.22 -19.28 2.31
CA THR A 65 -3.09 -20.01 3.58
C THR A 65 -1.67 -19.99 4.14
N SER A 66 -0.65 -19.99 3.28
CA SER A 66 0.77 -19.91 3.71
C SER A 66 1.09 -18.63 4.49
N ARG A 67 0.27 -17.58 4.35
CA ARG A 67 0.49 -16.26 4.95
C ARG A 67 -0.76 -15.77 5.70
N PRO A 68 -1.08 -16.40 6.84
CA PRO A 68 -2.29 -16.05 7.59
C PRO A 68 -2.20 -14.60 8.07
N ARG A 69 -3.15 -13.77 7.64
CA ARG A 69 -3.28 -12.39 8.12
C ARG A 69 -4.30 -12.35 9.26
N LYS A 70 -3.87 -11.80 10.41
CA LYS A 70 -4.72 -11.69 11.62
C LYS A 70 -5.95 -10.80 11.39
N ARG A 71 -5.78 -9.66 10.70
CA ARG A 71 -6.86 -8.70 10.44
C ARG A 71 -7.60 -8.99 9.13
N ALA A 72 -8.93 -8.98 9.18
CA ALA A 72 -9.80 -9.18 8.01
C ALA A 72 -9.54 -8.14 6.92
N ARG A 73 -9.38 -6.85 7.28
CA ARG A 73 -9.03 -5.78 6.35
C ARG A 73 -7.79 -6.10 5.51
N SER A 74 -6.69 -6.46 6.15
CA SER A 74 -5.43 -6.73 5.44
C SER A 74 -5.51 -7.96 4.54
N TYR A 75 -6.28 -8.98 4.96
CA TYR A 75 -6.59 -10.13 4.11
C TYR A 75 -7.42 -9.72 2.89
N ASN A 76 -8.46 -8.93 3.11
CA ASN A 76 -9.35 -8.45 2.05
C ASN A 76 -8.62 -7.52 1.05
N ASP A 77 -7.66 -6.73 1.52
CA ASP A 77 -6.81 -5.90 0.65
C ASP A 77 -5.97 -6.77 -0.30
N LEU A 78 -5.40 -7.87 0.20
CA LEU A 78 -4.66 -8.84 -0.61
C LEU A 78 -5.58 -9.55 -1.60
N VAL A 79 -6.70 -10.11 -1.13
CA VAL A 79 -7.68 -10.80 -2.01
C VAL A 79 -8.20 -9.85 -3.08
N GLY A 80 -8.56 -8.62 -2.72
CA GLY A 80 -9.03 -7.62 -3.67
C GLY A 80 -7.96 -7.18 -4.67
N LEU A 81 -6.68 -7.17 -4.29
CA LEU A 81 -5.58 -6.94 -5.21
C LEU A 81 -5.44 -8.08 -6.21
N LEU A 82 -5.40 -9.32 -5.74
CA LEU A 82 -5.31 -10.51 -6.60
C LEU A 82 -6.48 -10.58 -7.57
N ASP A 83 -7.69 -10.32 -7.09
CA ASP A 83 -8.91 -10.29 -7.90
C ASP A 83 -8.78 -9.28 -9.05
N ARG A 84 -8.41 -8.03 -8.74
CA ARG A 84 -8.19 -6.99 -9.77
C ARG A 84 -7.07 -7.35 -10.74
N PHE A 85 -6.01 -7.98 -10.26
CA PHE A 85 -4.89 -8.37 -11.10
C PHE A 85 -5.29 -9.49 -12.07
N PHE A 86 -5.87 -10.59 -11.57
CA PHE A 86 -6.28 -11.70 -12.43
C PHE A 86 -7.41 -11.31 -13.39
N ASN A 87 -8.38 -10.50 -12.96
CA ASN A 87 -9.41 -9.97 -13.87
C ASN A 87 -8.79 -9.06 -14.94
N TRP A 88 -7.75 -8.29 -14.61
CA TRP A 88 -7.01 -7.54 -15.63
C TRP A 88 -6.33 -8.46 -16.63
N LEU A 89 -5.74 -9.58 -16.20
CA LEU A 89 -5.17 -10.58 -17.13
C LEU A 89 -6.21 -11.22 -18.04
N VAL A 90 -7.44 -11.45 -17.54
CA VAL A 90 -8.56 -11.92 -18.37
C VAL A 90 -8.91 -10.88 -19.44
N VAL A 91 -8.98 -9.60 -19.07
CA VAL A 91 -9.24 -8.50 -20.01
C VAL A 91 -8.12 -8.33 -21.04
N GLN A 92 -6.88 -8.66 -20.68
CA GLN A 92 -5.74 -8.68 -21.62
C GLN A 92 -5.66 -10.00 -22.43
N GLU A 93 -6.64 -10.91 -22.27
CA GLU A 93 -6.69 -12.21 -22.95
C GLU A 93 -5.46 -13.12 -22.67
N ILE A 94 -4.72 -12.83 -21.61
CA ILE A 94 -3.55 -13.60 -21.18
C ILE A 94 -3.99 -14.92 -20.52
N ILE A 95 -5.14 -14.89 -19.82
CA ILE A 95 -5.78 -16.07 -19.22
C ILE A 95 -7.27 -16.06 -19.55
N THR A 96 -7.88 -17.23 -19.68
CA THR A 96 -9.31 -17.34 -20.01
C THR A 96 -10.22 -16.97 -18.82
N LYS A 97 -9.78 -17.25 -17.59
CA LYS A 97 -10.58 -17.03 -16.38
C LYS A 97 -9.69 -16.77 -15.16
N SER A 98 -10.17 -15.95 -14.24
CA SER A 98 -9.51 -15.71 -12.95
C SER A 98 -9.45 -16.99 -12.10
N PRO A 99 -8.25 -17.41 -11.63
CA PRO A 99 -8.10 -18.58 -10.75
C PRO A 99 -8.53 -18.28 -9.31
N LEU A 100 -8.75 -17.03 -8.92
CA LEU A 100 -9.13 -16.66 -7.57
C LEU A 100 -10.59 -17.05 -7.28
N LYS A 101 -10.80 -18.05 -6.41
CA LYS A 101 -12.14 -18.46 -5.93
C LYS A 101 -12.46 -17.96 -4.52
N THR A 102 -11.44 -17.60 -3.76
CA THR A 102 -11.56 -17.20 -2.36
C THR A 102 -12.44 -15.94 -2.18
N LYS A 103 -13.34 -15.99 -1.19
CA LYS A 103 -14.19 -14.86 -0.81
C LYS A 103 -13.51 -13.95 0.21
N ARG A 104 -13.87 -12.66 0.19
CA ARG A 104 -13.49 -11.69 1.22
C ARG A 104 -14.06 -12.10 2.57
N ARG A 105 -13.30 -11.90 3.64
CA ARG A 105 -13.74 -12.11 5.03
C ARG A 105 -14.63 -10.95 5.46
N ARG A 106 -15.58 -11.22 6.36
CA ARG A 106 -16.38 -10.17 6.99
C ARG A 106 -15.46 -9.28 7.82
N ASP A 107 -15.48 -7.98 7.57
CA ASP A 107 -14.71 -7.03 8.35
C ASP A 107 -15.48 -6.67 9.62
N THR A 108 -15.02 -7.19 10.75
CA THR A 108 -15.62 -6.97 12.08
C THR A 108 -14.78 -6.05 12.96
N ASP A 109 -13.56 -5.71 12.53
CA ASP A 109 -12.57 -4.97 13.32
C ASP A 109 -12.55 -3.49 12.89
N LYS A 110 -13.66 -2.80 13.11
CA LYS A 110 -13.74 -1.35 12.87
C LYS A 110 -13.08 -0.62 14.04
N GLN A 111 -11.78 -0.36 13.92
CA GLN A 111 -11.11 0.56 14.84
C GLN A 111 -11.69 1.96 14.63
N ILE A 112 -12.39 2.47 15.64
CA ILE A 112 -12.89 3.85 15.66
C ILE A 112 -11.72 4.73 16.09
N PRO A 113 -11.27 5.70 15.28
CA PRO A 113 -10.25 6.64 15.69
C PRO A 113 -10.69 7.37 16.96
N TYR A 114 -9.82 7.44 17.96
CA TYR A 114 -10.06 8.28 19.12
C TYR A 114 -9.88 9.74 18.70
N ILE A 115 -10.93 10.53 18.86
CA ILE A 115 -10.92 11.96 18.56
C ILE A 115 -10.58 12.69 19.85
N PHE A 116 -9.44 13.38 19.88
CA PHE A 116 -9.04 14.19 21.03
C PHE A 116 -9.96 15.41 21.15
N ASP A 117 -10.38 15.71 22.38
CA ASP A 117 -10.97 17.00 22.69
C ASP A 117 -9.89 18.10 22.78
N THR A 118 -10.32 19.37 22.86
CA THR A 118 -9.41 20.52 22.92
C THR A 118 -8.44 20.46 24.10
N THR A 119 -8.90 19.99 25.27
CA THR A 119 -8.08 19.91 26.48
C THR A 119 -7.02 18.81 26.34
N GLN A 120 -7.38 17.67 25.79
CA GLN A 120 -6.47 16.57 25.53
C GLN A 120 -5.45 16.90 24.44
N ALA A 121 -5.87 17.62 23.40
CA ALA A 121 -4.95 18.14 22.38
C ALA A 121 -3.91 19.08 23.00
N ARG A 122 -4.33 20.00 23.88
CA ARG A 122 -3.42 20.91 24.59
C ARG A 122 -2.39 20.14 25.45
N ARG A 123 -2.86 19.17 26.23
CA ARG A 123 -1.97 18.29 27.02
C ARG A 123 -0.97 17.53 26.15
N LEU A 124 -1.38 17.09 24.96
CA LEU A 124 -0.50 16.43 24.01
C LEU A 124 0.60 17.38 23.50
N PHE A 125 0.25 18.64 23.20
CA PHE A 125 1.22 19.65 22.78
C PHE A 125 2.19 20.03 23.91
N GLU A 126 1.69 20.21 25.14
CA GLU A 126 2.53 20.46 26.32
C GLU A 126 3.53 19.32 26.52
N ALA A 127 3.08 18.06 26.47
CA ALA A 127 3.94 16.89 26.58
C ALA A 127 4.96 16.80 25.42
N ALA A 128 4.54 17.13 24.20
CA ALA A 128 5.42 17.14 23.04
C ALA A 128 6.48 18.25 23.11
N SER A 129 6.18 19.40 23.72
CA SER A 129 7.12 20.52 23.89
C SER A 129 8.31 20.17 24.80
N CYS A 130 8.15 19.16 25.66
CA CYS A 130 9.23 18.67 26.53
C CYS A 130 10.15 17.64 25.83
N LEU A 131 9.82 17.21 24.60
CA LEU A 131 10.67 16.29 23.85
C LEU A 131 11.88 17.05 23.28
N ALA A 132 13.07 16.46 23.39
CA ALA A 132 14.27 17.04 22.81
C ALA A 132 14.16 17.10 21.27
N ASP A 133 14.49 18.25 20.70
CA ASP A 133 14.57 18.43 19.26
C ASP A 133 15.61 17.46 18.68
N SER A 134 15.12 16.45 17.96
CA SER A 134 16.00 15.55 17.22
C SER A 134 16.13 16.04 15.79
N SER A 135 17.36 16.20 15.30
CA SER A 135 17.67 16.61 13.92
C SER A 135 17.12 15.66 12.85
N SER A 136 16.59 14.50 13.25
CA SER A 136 15.85 13.55 12.42
C SER A 136 14.36 13.88 12.25
N ALA A 137 13.74 14.66 13.15
CA ALA A 137 12.33 15.04 13.08
C ALA A 137 12.03 15.95 11.88
N LEU A 138 12.94 16.90 11.60
CA LEU A 138 12.82 17.82 10.47
C LEU A 138 12.82 17.09 9.12
N LYS A 139 13.53 15.96 8.98
CA LYS A 139 13.61 15.18 7.73
C LYS A 139 12.30 14.49 7.32
N ILE A 140 11.37 14.30 8.27
CA ILE A 140 10.09 13.60 8.04
C ILE A 140 8.96 14.61 7.80
N CYS A 141 9.03 15.77 8.44
CA CYS A 141 8.04 16.85 8.29
C CYS A 141 8.38 17.83 7.16
N GLU A 142 9.57 17.73 6.57
CA GLU A 142 9.87 18.44 5.34
C GLU A 142 9.03 17.85 4.19
N PRO A 143 8.19 18.67 3.52
CA PRO A 143 7.58 18.25 2.27
C PRO A 143 8.71 17.84 1.31
N PRO A 144 8.49 16.86 0.42
CA PRO A 144 9.54 16.43 -0.50
C PRO A 144 10.10 17.64 -1.25
N VAL A 145 11.39 17.92 -1.03
CA VAL A 145 12.11 19.05 -1.65
C VAL A 145 12.29 18.83 -3.17
N VAL A 146 11.94 17.65 -3.66
CA VAL A 146 11.75 17.42 -5.09
C VAL A 146 10.44 18.09 -5.48
N PHE A 147 10.53 19.33 -5.95
CA PHE A 147 9.51 19.95 -6.78
C PHE A 147 9.18 18.97 -7.91
N SER A 148 8.10 18.18 -7.77
CA SER A 148 7.47 17.62 -8.95
C SER A 148 6.93 18.83 -9.71
N GLU A 149 7.19 18.92 -11.01
CA GLU A 149 6.70 19.99 -11.90
C GLU A 149 5.17 20.25 -11.81
N ALA A 150 4.43 19.38 -11.12
CA ALA A 150 2.99 19.50 -10.86
C ALA A 150 2.57 20.33 -9.62
N PHE A 151 3.48 20.74 -8.72
CA PHE A 151 3.11 21.51 -7.51
C PHE A 151 3.90 22.81 -7.38
N HIS A 152 3.40 23.88 -8.02
CA HIS A 152 4.01 25.22 -8.02
C HIS A 152 3.79 26.05 -6.75
N LYS A 153 3.18 25.52 -5.68
CA LYS A 153 2.90 26.31 -4.47
C LYS A 153 3.51 25.66 -3.23
N LYS A 154 4.19 26.48 -2.42
CA LYS A 154 4.60 26.16 -1.04
C LYS A 154 3.38 25.61 -0.29
N PRO A 155 3.55 24.64 0.64
CA PRO A 155 2.45 24.20 1.46
C PRO A 155 1.89 25.37 2.29
N LEU A 156 0.60 25.62 2.11
CA LEU A 156 -0.14 26.79 2.63
C LEU A 156 0.04 27.03 4.13
N TRP A 157 0.22 25.96 4.93
CA TRP A 157 0.31 26.07 6.39
C TRP A 157 1.57 26.76 6.92
N ARG A 158 2.62 26.99 6.10
CA ARG A 158 3.80 27.76 6.55
C ARG A 158 3.55 29.25 6.64
N ASP A 159 2.66 29.79 5.81
CA ASP A 159 2.45 31.22 5.64
C ASP A 159 0.99 31.62 5.99
N ASP A 160 0.18 30.69 6.51
CA ASP A 160 -1.20 30.94 6.91
C ASP A 160 -1.25 31.54 8.32
N GLU A 161 -1.32 32.87 8.38
CA GLU A 161 -1.43 33.63 9.63
C GLU A 161 -2.63 33.20 10.49
N ASN A 162 -3.74 32.75 9.90
CA ASN A 162 -4.90 32.32 10.68
C ASN A 162 -4.60 31.00 11.40
N LEU A 163 -3.91 30.07 10.73
CA LEU A 163 -3.53 28.80 11.32
C LEU A 163 -2.44 28.99 12.39
N LEU A 164 -1.48 29.90 12.17
CA LEU A 164 -0.46 30.26 13.15
C LEU A 164 -1.06 31.00 14.36
N ASN A 165 -1.99 31.92 14.15
CA ASN A 165 -2.69 32.61 15.23
C ASN A 165 -3.61 31.67 16.02
N TRP A 166 -4.26 30.72 15.35
CA TRP A 166 -5.04 29.67 16.01
C TRP A 166 -4.15 28.75 16.87
N LEU A 167 -2.96 28.37 16.38
CA LEU A 167 -1.98 27.62 17.16
C LEU A 167 -1.45 28.41 18.37
N ASN A 168 -1.29 29.73 18.24
CA ASN A 168 -0.83 30.60 19.34
C ASN A 168 -1.93 30.90 20.38
N THR A 169 -3.19 30.62 20.06
CA THR A 169 -4.34 30.81 20.97
C THR A 169 -4.80 29.51 21.65
N LEU A 170 -4.18 28.38 21.29
CA LEU A 170 -4.29 27.10 22.00
C LEU A 170 -3.43 27.07 23.27
#